data_AF-A0A1T5EYT5-F1
#
_entry.id   AF-A0A1T5EYT5-F1
#
_cell.length_a   1.000
_cell.length_b   1.000
_cell.length_c   1.000
_cell.angle_alpha   90.00
_cell.angle_beta   90.00
_cell.angle_gamma   90.00
#
_symmetry.space_group_name_H-M   'P 1'
#
loop_
_entity.id
_entity.type
_entity.pdbx_description
1 polymer ?
#
loop_
_entity_poly.entity_id
_entity_poly.type
_entity_poly.pdbx_seq_one_letter_code
_entity_poly.pdbx_strand_id
1 'polypeptide(L)'
;MKALTYICIASLLLSISVVAQESYSNQISVEQQSIVKNGQNLDISMILNFSNLELNSQHMITLTPVLVSADNTQSKTLPPIVVNGNRRNKIVERTLKLEGTPKFDPQPFAMIHRKNNEIQKIEYKTSVPLVQWMKKGRLVLNQEITGCALCGLGKEERLLASPVLKEQFKPSYKVNYIIPEAEAIKRRDEILEIYLKYKVGSAVVLPTFDNNESELDKIASTLKNIKDNSDLSLTNIHITGFASPEGIYLTNMTLSENRAKSLAAYLQKTHNLEKGLFVLDWKGEDWDGLAKALENYEIEDKDKVLEIIKDTEILDGRERKIMELQSGKIYQALLHDLFPPLRRNTCVVNFTVKQFTIEKAKEQIKTNPKLLSLNEMYQVASSYENGTSARNETFAIAAQTFPDNPVAITNAAAILIEKNQIDEAVRKMEKIKNQLEVWNNLGIALAQSGKYDEAKEYFTKAAEKGLSEARDNLDQLNKLLEDL
;
A
#
# COMPACT_ATOMS: atom_id res chain seq x y z
N MET A 1 -49.89 -62.56 66.93
CA MET A 1 -50.21 -61.17 66.51
C MET A 1 -50.08 -60.25 67.71
N LYS A 2 -49.29 -59.17 67.58
CA LYS A 2 -49.21 -57.96 68.43
C LYS A 2 -48.56 -58.18 69.82
N ALA A 3 -47.35 -57.65 70.06
CA ALA A 3 -46.99 -56.27 70.48
C ALA A 3 -47.08 -56.14 72.03
N LEU A 4 -46.22 -55.47 72.80
CA LEU A 4 -45.41 -54.26 72.60
C LEU A 4 -44.11 -54.35 73.41
N THR A 5 -43.03 -53.86 72.80
CA THR A 5 -41.72 -53.54 73.40
C THR A 5 -41.72 -52.06 73.82
N TYR A 6 -41.32 -51.74 75.06
CA TYR A 6 -40.98 -50.37 75.48
C TYR A 6 -39.47 -50.16 75.31
N ILE A 7 -39.06 -49.20 74.47
CA ILE A 7 -37.70 -48.66 74.43
C ILE A 7 -37.78 -47.14 74.39
N CYS A 8 -37.11 -46.51 75.35
CA CYS A 8 -36.95 -45.07 75.52
C CYS A 8 -36.24 -44.42 74.33
N ILE A 9 -36.78 -43.31 73.81
CA ILE A 9 -36.10 -42.42 72.87
C ILE A 9 -35.57 -41.21 73.66
N ALA A 10 -34.25 -41.09 73.72
CA ALA A 10 -33.56 -39.88 74.18
C ALA A 10 -33.42 -38.91 73.00
N SER A 11 -34.00 -37.72 73.15
CA SER A 11 -33.92 -36.61 72.21
C SER A 11 -32.56 -35.89 72.31
N LEU A 12 -31.70 -36.07 71.31
CA LEU A 12 -30.53 -35.22 71.06
C LEU A 12 -30.92 -34.10 70.09
N LEU A 13 -31.11 -32.87 70.60
CA LEU A 13 -31.24 -31.66 69.78
C LEU A 13 -29.84 -31.14 69.45
N LEU A 14 -29.33 -31.51 68.27
CA LEU A 14 -28.19 -30.85 67.64
C LEU A 14 -28.68 -29.55 66.99
N SER A 15 -28.46 -28.43 67.66
CA SER A 15 -28.67 -27.09 67.10
C SER A 15 -27.62 -26.80 66.03
N ILE A 16 -27.97 -27.06 64.76
CA ILE A 16 -27.21 -26.58 63.61
C ILE A 16 -27.36 -25.07 63.57
N SER A 17 -26.30 -24.34 63.93
CA SER A 17 -26.24 -22.89 63.79
C SER A 17 -26.07 -22.56 62.31
N VAL A 18 -27.14 -22.12 61.65
CA VAL A 18 -27.06 -21.51 60.33
C VAL A 18 -26.35 -20.17 60.50
N VAL A 19 -25.09 -20.07 60.09
CA VAL A 19 -24.36 -18.78 60.05
C VAL A 19 -24.89 -18.03 58.83
N ALA A 20 -25.65 -16.97 59.05
CA ALA A 20 -26.04 -16.05 57.98
C ALA A 20 -24.77 -15.40 57.40
N GLN A 21 -24.64 -15.42 56.08
CA GLN A 21 -23.51 -14.81 55.39
C GLN A 21 -23.68 -13.28 55.41
N GLU A 22 -22.74 -12.58 56.05
CA GLU A 22 -22.70 -11.12 56.04
C GLU A 22 -22.22 -10.63 54.66
N SER A 23 -22.82 -9.56 54.13
CA SER A 23 -22.33 -8.89 52.91
C SER A 23 -22.39 -7.38 53.05
N TYR A 24 -21.26 -6.74 52.74
CA TYR A 24 -21.11 -5.28 52.64
C TYR A 24 -20.92 -4.79 51.21
N SER A 25 -20.96 -5.71 50.23
CA SER A 25 -20.52 -5.43 48.85
C SER A 25 -21.29 -4.25 48.27
N ASN A 26 -22.63 -4.28 48.31
CA ASN A 26 -23.47 -3.22 47.74
C ASN A 26 -23.30 -1.82 48.37
N GLN A 27 -22.58 -1.71 49.49
CA GLN A 27 -22.31 -0.45 50.18
C GLN A 27 -20.96 0.17 49.78
N ILE A 28 -20.15 -0.56 48.99
CA ILE A 28 -18.83 -0.13 48.52
C ILE A 28 -18.91 0.05 47.00
N SER A 29 -18.67 1.26 46.50
CA SER A 29 -18.63 1.54 45.06
C SER A 29 -17.20 1.62 44.53
N VAL A 30 -17.03 1.21 43.27
CA VAL A 30 -15.78 1.36 42.51
C VAL A 30 -16.02 2.41 41.44
N GLU A 31 -15.26 3.49 41.49
CA GLU A 31 -15.38 4.66 40.62
C GLU A 31 -14.08 4.84 39.80
N GLN A 32 -14.17 5.47 38.62
CA GLN A 32 -13.00 5.83 37.78
C GLN A 32 -11.99 4.69 37.57
N GLN A 33 -12.48 3.47 37.37
CA GLN A 33 -11.62 2.32 37.10
C GLN A 33 -10.93 2.49 35.74
N SER A 34 -9.62 2.27 35.72
CA SER A 34 -8.80 2.31 34.51
C SER A 34 -7.74 1.21 34.54
N ILE A 35 -7.54 0.58 33.38
CA ILE A 35 -6.53 -0.46 33.14
C ILE A 35 -5.80 -0.08 31.86
N VAL A 36 -4.52 0.25 31.95
CA VAL A 36 -3.73 0.76 30.83
C VAL A 36 -2.44 -0.03 30.72
N LYS A 37 -2.07 -0.41 29.49
CA LYS A 37 -0.75 -0.98 29.23
C LYS A 37 0.28 0.16 29.18
N ASN A 38 1.27 0.10 30.05
CA ASN A 38 2.37 1.06 30.11
C ASN A 38 3.71 0.31 29.93
N GLY A 39 4.24 0.35 28.70
CA GLY A 39 5.43 -0.44 28.32
C GLY A 39 5.19 -1.95 28.47
N GLN A 40 5.89 -2.57 29.40
CA GLN A 40 5.77 -4.00 29.74
C GLN A 40 4.85 -4.27 30.95
N ASN A 41 4.29 -3.22 31.55
CA ASN A 41 3.43 -3.33 32.72
C ASN A 41 1.97 -3.03 32.37
N LEU A 42 1.11 -3.46 33.28
CA LEU A 42 -0.31 -3.17 33.32
C LEU A 42 -0.57 -2.28 34.55
N ASP A 43 -0.89 -1.02 34.30
CA ASP A 43 -1.26 -0.06 35.32
C ASP A 43 -2.76 -0.19 35.60
N ILE A 44 -3.11 -0.40 36.86
CA ILE A 44 -4.50 -0.56 37.32
C ILE A 44 -4.78 0.52 38.35
N SER A 45 -5.84 1.29 38.12
CA SER A 45 -6.29 2.31 39.05
C SER A 45 -7.80 2.27 39.24
N MET A 46 -8.26 2.62 40.43
CA MET A 46 -9.68 2.74 40.75
C MET A 46 -9.86 3.57 42.03
N ILE A 47 -11.02 4.18 42.21
CA ILE A 47 -11.42 4.84 43.44
C ILE A 47 -12.41 3.92 44.17
N LEU A 48 -12.02 3.45 45.35
CA LEU A 48 -12.92 2.70 46.23
C LEU A 48 -13.60 3.68 47.18
N ASN A 49 -14.92 3.75 47.12
CA ASN A 49 -15.74 4.65 47.94
C ASN A 49 -16.53 3.85 48.98
N PHE A 50 -16.26 4.16 50.24
CA PHE A 50 -16.80 3.53 51.42
C PHE A 50 -17.82 4.42 52.15
N SER A 51 -18.25 5.52 51.54
CA SER A 51 -19.09 6.53 52.22
C SER A 51 -20.42 5.96 52.71
N ASN A 52 -20.98 4.98 51.98
CA ASN A 52 -22.22 4.29 52.34
C ASN A 52 -22.01 3.03 53.19
N LEU A 53 -20.76 2.70 53.55
CA LEU A 53 -20.43 1.47 54.28
C LEU A 53 -20.79 1.61 55.77
N GLU A 54 -21.70 0.80 56.27
CA GLU A 54 -22.00 0.69 57.70
C GLU A 54 -21.34 -0.56 58.27
N LEU A 55 -20.06 -0.43 58.68
CA LEU A 55 -19.27 -1.56 59.13
C LEU A 55 -19.48 -1.83 60.62
N ASN A 56 -19.77 -3.08 60.99
CA ASN A 56 -19.81 -3.48 62.39
C ASN A 56 -18.45 -3.23 63.07
N SER A 57 -18.46 -2.72 64.31
CA SER A 57 -17.25 -2.37 65.05
C SER A 57 -16.22 -3.49 65.19
N GLN A 58 -16.64 -4.76 65.12
CA GLN A 58 -15.76 -5.93 65.28
C GLN A 58 -15.36 -6.58 63.96
N HIS A 59 -15.92 -6.15 62.82
CA HIS A 59 -15.65 -6.74 61.51
C HIS A 59 -14.41 -6.11 60.86
N MET A 60 -13.77 -6.90 59.99
CA MET A 60 -12.74 -6.49 59.06
C MET A 60 -13.15 -6.95 57.66
N ILE A 61 -13.10 -6.04 56.68
CA ILE A 61 -13.27 -6.35 55.27
C ILE A 61 -11.89 -6.36 54.60
N THR A 62 -11.56 -7.41 53.88
CA THR A 62 -10.41 -7.46 52.98
C THR A 62 -10.92 -7.42 51.54
N LEU A 63 -10.61 -6.36 50.82
CA LEU A 63 -10.91 -6.19 49.40
C LEU A 63 -9.66 -6.49 48.57
N THR A 64 -9.66 -7.59 47.85
CA THR A 64 -8.51 -8.08 47.11
C THR A 64 -8.81 -8.03 45.61
N PRO A 65 -8.24 -7.07 44.86
CA PRO A 65 -8.32 -7.12 43.41
C PRO A 65 -7.52 -8.32 42.87
N VAL A 66 -8.09 -9.07 41.94
CA VAL A 66 -7.47 -10.25 41.35
C VAL A 66 -7.64 -10.23 39.84
N LEU A 67 -6.55 -10.39 39.11
CA LEU A 67 -6.59 -10.70 37.69
C LEU A 67 -6.78 -12.21 37.53
N VAL A 68 -7.74 -12.63 36.72
CA VAL A 68 -8.06 -14.04 36.48
C VAL A 68 -8.04 -14.31 34.98
N SER A 69 -7.41 -15.40 34.54
CA SER A 69 -7.41 -15.80 33.13
C SER A 69 -8.81 -16.18 32.64
N ALA A 70 -9.03 -16.11 31.33
CA ALA A 70 -10.34 -16.41 30.73
C ALA A 70 -10.82 -17.85 31.00
N ASP A 71 -9.89 -18.79 31.16
CA ASP A 71 -10.13 -20.20 31.49
C ASP A 71 -10.11 -20.49 33.00
N ASN A 72 -9.92 -19.46 33.84
CA ASN A 72 -9.79 -19.53 35.30
C ASN A 72 -8.63 -20.39 35.83
N THR A 73 -7.62 -20.72 35.00
CA THR A 73 -6.47 -21.56 35.42
C THR A 73 -5.33 -20.75 36.03
N GLN A 74 -5.24 -19.46 35.74
CA GLN A 74 -4.19 -18.56 36.20
C GLN A 74 -4.80 -17.36 36.90
N SER A 75 -4.16 -16.92 37.99
CA SER A 75 -4.57 -15.71 38.68
C SER A 75 -3.36 -14.94 39.20
N LYS A 76 -3.55 -13.63 39.36
CA LYS A 76 -2.60 -12.73 39.99
C LYS A 76 -3.34 -11.89 41.02
N THR A 77 -3.11 -12.21 42.29
CA THR A 77 -3.57 -11.42 43.43
C THR A 77 -2.81 -10.09 43.46
N LEU A 78 -3.56 -8.99 43.60
CA LEU A 78 -3.02 -7.65 43.76
C LEU A 78 -3.09 -7.24 45.24
N PRO A 79 -2.29 -6.25 45.68
CA PRO A 79 -2.31 -5.80 47.07
C PRO A 79 -3.73 -5.43 47.53
N PRO A 80 -4.23 -5.99 48.65
CA PRO A 80 -5.59 -5.77 49.11
C PRO A 80 -5.76 -4.43 49.84
N ILE A 81 -7.00 -3.97 49.98
CA ILE A 81 -7.39 -2.91 50.91
C ILE A 81 -8.07 -3.56 52.11
N VAL A 82 -7.59 -3.27 53.32
CA VAL A 82 -8.18 -3.78 54.56
C VAL A 82 -8.97 -2.66 55.24
N VAL A 83 -10.25 -2.89 55.52
CA VAL A 83 -11.16 -1.95 56.17
C VAL A 83 -11.57 -2.49 57.53
N ASN A 84 -11.18 -1.80 58.59
CA ASN A 84 -11.42 -2.21 59.97
C ASN A 84 -12.57 -1.42 60.60
N GLY A 85 -13.48 -2.11 61.29
CA GLY A 85 -14.43 -1.48 62.20
C GLY A 85 -13.75 -0.94 63.46
N ASN A 86 -14.45 -0.11 64.24
CA ASN A 86 -13.91 0.63 65.40
C ASN A 86 -13.10 -0.22 66.41
N ARG A 87 -13.67 -1.33 66.91
CA ARG A 87 -13.00 -2.19 67.89
C ARG A 87 -11.90 -3.01 67.24
N ARG A 88 -12.13 -3.45 65.99
CA ARG A 88 -11.18 -4.23 65.21
C ARG A 88 -9.92 -3.43 64.90
N ASN A 89 -10.05 -2.15 64.55
CA ASN A 89 -8.93 -1.27 64.28
C ASN A 89 -7.99 -1.15 65.49
N LYS A 90 -8.54 -0.97 66.70
CA LYS A 90 -7.76 -0.94 67.95
C LYS A 90 -6.97 -2.23 68.19
N ILE A 91 -7.56 -3.38 67.85
CA ILE A 91 -6.88 -4.69 67.98
C ILE A 91 -5.73 -4.77 66.97
N VAL A 92 -6.00 -4.46 65.70
CA VAL A 92 -4.99 -4.47 64.62
C VAL A 92 -3.83 -3.51 64.93
N GLU A 93 -4.12 -2.29 65.37
CA GLU A 93 -3.10 -1.31 65.81
C GLU A 93 -2.29 -1.80 67.01
N ARG A 94 -2.91 -2.48 67.97
CA ARG A 94 -2.21 -3.05 69.12
C ARG A 94 -1.29 -4.20 68.70
N THR A 95 -1.75 -5.09 67.82
CA THR A 95 -0.94 -6.17 67.26
C THR A 95 0.23 -5.61 66.45
N LEU A 96 0.01 -4.59 65.62
CA LEU A 96 1.06 -3.83 64.92
C LEU A 96 2.14 -3.34 65.90
N LYS A 97 1.75 -2.69 67.01
CA LYS A 97 2.70 -2.12 67.98
C LYS A 97 3.45 -3.16 68.81
N LEU A 98 2.84 -4.33 69.08
CA LEU A 98 3.43 -5.37 69.93
C LEU A 98 4.26 -6.39 69.14
N GLU A 99 3.81 -6.74 67.93
CA GLU A 99 4.38 -7.82 67.11
C GLU A 99 5.00 -7.29 65.79
N GLY A 100 4.97 -5.98 65.56
CA GLY A 100 5.55 -5.29 64.41
C GLY A 100 4.59 -5.15 63.23
N THR A 101 4.19 -6.26 62.63
CA THR A 101 3.27 -6.26 61.47
C THR A 101 2.25 -7.40 61.56
N PRO A 102 0.93 -7.14 61.46
CA PRO A 102 -0.06 -8.16 61.21
C PRO A 102 0.31 -8.79 59.88
N LYS A 103 0.44 -10.12 59.88
CA LYS A 103 0.88 -10.89 58.72
C LYS A 103 -0.26 -10.96 57.71
N PHE A 104 -0.35 -9.93 56.86
CA PHE A 104 -1.12 -9.97 55.64
C PHE A 104 -0.20 -10.42 54.50
N ASP A 105 -0.61 -11.46 53.78
CA ASP A 105 0.08 -11.94 52.59
C ASP A 105 -0.92 -11.98 51.41
N PRO A 106 -0.77 -11.12 50.38
CA PRO A 106 0.25 -10.08 50.24
C PRO A 106 0.01 -8.88 51.18
N GLN A 107 1.02 -8.02 51.32
CA GLN A 107 0.91 -6.78 52.10
C GLN A 107 -0.22 -5.89 51.55
N PRO A 108 -1.06 -5.27 52.42
CA PRO A 108 -2.15 -4.43 51.97
C PRO A 108 -1.63 -3.16 51.31
N PHE A 109 -2.30 -2.73 50.25
CA PHE A 109 -2.12 -1.40 49.68
C PHE A 109 -2.45 -0.31 50.70
N ALA A 110 -3.54 -0.50 51.44
CA ALA A 110 -3.97 0.40 52.49
C ALA A 110 -4.72 -0.36 53.59
N MET A 111 -4.54 0.10 54.83
CA MET A 111 -5.38 -0.27 55.95
C MET A 111 -6.16 0.96 56.39
N ILE A 112 -7.48 0.89 56.37
CA ILE A 112 -8.38 2.00 56.72
C ILE A 112 -9.21 1.65 57.93
N HIS A 113 -9.28 2.59 58.87
CA HIS A 113 -10.28 2.58 59.93
C HIS A 113 -11.57 3.19 59.38
N ARG A 114 -12.64 2.39 59.31
CA ARG A 114 -13.97 2.87 58.92
C ARG A 114 -14.61 3.65 60.08
N LYS A 115 -15.04 4.88 59.79
CA LYS A 115 -15.84 5.73 60.66
C LYS A 115 -17.23 5.90 60.04
N ASN A 116 -18.17 5.07 60.46
CA ASN A 116 -19.54 5.07 59.92
C ASN A 116 -20.15 6.48 59.85
N ASN A 117 -20.94 6.74 58.81
CA ASN A 117 -21.47 8.07 58.44
C ASN A 117 -20.45 9.13 57.99
N GLU A 118 -19.15 8.83 57.88
CA GLU A 118 -18.18 9.75 57.25
C GLU A 118 -17.93 9.38 55.78
N ILE A 119 -17.63 10.39 54.95
CA ILE A 119 -17.18 10.19 53.57
C ILE A 119 -15.75 9.65 53.60
N GLN A 120 -15.52 8.47 53.01
CA GLN A 120 -14.20 7.86 52.93
C GLN A 120 -13.98 7.26 51.54
N LYS A 121 -12.93 7.71 50.86
CA LYS A 121 -12.51 7.20 49.55
C LYS A 121 -11.03 6.84 49.58
N ILE A 122 -10.64 5.83 48.80
CA ILE A 122 -9.25 5.44 48.58
C ILE A 122 -8.96 5.42 47.09
N GLU A 123 -7.94 6.17 46.68
CA GLU A 123 -7.33 6.03 45.37
C GLU A 123 -6.41 4.82 45.37
N TYR A 124 -6.84 3.75 44.72
CA TYR A 124 -6.05 2.54 44.53
C TYR A 124 -5.27 2.65 43.22
N LYS A 125 -3.95 2.43 43.28
CA LYS A 125 -3.06 2.43 42.11
C LYS A 125 -2.03 1.31 42.27
N THR A 126 -1.90 0.45 41.27
CA THR A 126 -0.90 -0.61 41.24
C THR A 126 -0.42 -0.87 39.83
N SER A 127 0.77 -1.46 39.70
CA SER A 127 1.37 -1.84 38.42
C SER A 127 1.90 -3.25 38.52
N VAL A 128 1.59 -4.10 37.54
CA VAL A 128 2.09 -5.47 37.46
C VAL A 128 2.68 -5.77 36.08
N PRO A 129 3.71 -6.63 35.97
CA PRO A 129 4.20 -7.08 34.67
C PRO A 129 3.08 -7.73 33.85
N LEU A 130 2.89 -7.27 32.62
CA LEU A 130 1.88 -7.79 31.71
C LEU A 130 2.30 -9.18 31.21
N VAL A 131 1.46 -10.18 31.47
CA VAL A 131 1.59 -11.54 30.91
C VAL A 131 0.42 -11.84 29.98
N GLN A 132 0.63 -12.66 28.95
CA GLN A 132 -0.31 -12.82 27.83
C GLN A 132 -1.72 -13.22 28.25
N TRP A 133 -1.85 -14.10 29.25
CA TRP A 133 -3.15 -14.55 29.75
C TRP A 133 -4.00 -13.42 30.32
N MET A 134 -3.38 -12.34 30.83
CA MET A 134 -4.11 -11.22 31.42
C MET A 134 -4.94 -10.48 30.36
N LYS A 135 -4.47 -10.37 29.11
CA LYS A 135 -5.11 -9.56 28.06
C LYS A 135 -6.61 -9.87 27.90
N LYS A 136 -6.94 -11.15 27.75
CA LYS A 136 -8.31 -11.67 27.60
C LYS A 136 -8.94 -12.06 28.94
N GLY A 137 -8.21 -11.91 30.05
CA GLY A 137 -8.68 -12.21 31.39
C GLY A 137 -9.68 -11.18 31.90
N ARG A 138 -10.02 -11.30 33.18
CA ARG A 138 -10.92 -10.40 33.90
C ARG A 138 -10.26 -9.85 35.15
N LEU A 139 -10.62 -8.63 35.53
CA LEU A 139 -10.31 -8.06 36.84
C LEU A 139 -11.53 -8.25 37.74
N VAL A 140 -11.34 -8.87 38.90
CA VAL A 140 -12.37 -9.00 39.93
C VAL A 140 -11.93 -8.39 41.25
N LEU A 141 -12.90 -8.08 42.10
CA LEU A 141 -12.70 -7.65 43.47
C LEU A 141 -13.27 -8.72 44.41
N ASN A 142 -12.39 -9.43 45.10
CA ASN A 142 -12.76 -10.42 46.09
C ASN A 142 -12.89 -9.75 47.45
N GLN A 143 -14.08 -9.80 48.03
CA GLN A 143 -14.38 -9.32 49.37
C GLN A 143 -14.39 -10.49 50.34
N GLU A 144 -13.63 -10.39 51.43
CA GLU A 144 -13.69 -11.33 52.55
C GLU A 144 -13.98 -10.57 53.85
N ILE A 145 -14.92 -11.07 54.65
CA ILE A 145 -15.33 -10.46 55.92
C ILE A 145 -14.92 -11.38 57.06
N THR A 146 -14.23 -10.84 58.06
CA THR A 146 -13.81 -11.59 59.26
C THR A 146 -14.27 -10.91 60.54
N GLY A 147 -14.63 -11.73 61.54
CA GLY A 147 -15.13 -11.30 62.84
C GLY A 147 -14.09 -11.31 63.97
N CYS A 148 -14.58 -11.27 65.22
CA CYS A 148 -13.79 -11.08 66.44
C CYS A 148 -12.62 -12.07 66.59
N ALA A 149 -12.83 -13.33 66.23
CA ALA A 149 -11.86 -14.42 66.35
C ALA A 149 -11.21 -14.81 65.01
N LEU A 150 -11.15 -13.89 64.04
CA LEU A 150 -10.77 -14.20 62.65
C LEU A 150 -11.69 -15.23 61.97
N CYS A 151 -12.88 -15.47 62.52
CA CYS A 151 -13.89 -16.31 61.89
C CYS A 151 -14.36 -15.67 60.57
N GLY A 152 -14.42 -16.45 59.50
CA GLY A 152 -14.97 -16.00 58.22
C GLY A 152 -16.48 -15.81 58.33
N LEU A 153 -16.95 -14.60 58.02
CA LEU A 153 -18.36 -14.21 58.10
C LEU A 153 -19.01 -14.10 56.71
N GLY A 154 -18.22 -13.92 55.65
CA GLY A 154 -18.71 -13.90 54.28
C GLY A 154 -17.61 -13.70 53.24
N LYS A 155 -17.85 -14.21 52.03
CA LYS A 155 -17.01 -13.99 50.84
C LYS A 155 -17.85 -13.65 49.63
N GLU A 156 -17.40 -12.70 48.81
CA GLU A 156 -18.09 -12.30 47.59
C GLU A 156 -17.08 -11.91 46.51
N GLU A 157 -17.34 -12.26 45.25
CA GLU A 157 -16.55 -11.85 44.09
C GLU A 157 -17.37 -10.89 43.24
N ARG A 158 -16.79 -9.73 42.89
CA ARG A 158 -17.40 -8.76 41.97
C ARG A 158 -16.55 -8.60 40.71
N LEU A 159 -17.17 -8.72 39.54
CA LEU A 159 -16.52 -8.39 38.26
C LEU A 159 -16.31 -6.88 38.13
N LEU A 160 -15.08 -6.46 37.85
CA LEU A 160 -14.71 -5.06 37.61
C LEU A 160 -14.46 -4.78 36.12
N ALA A 161 -13.76 -5.66 35.41
CA ALA A 161 -13.55 -5.54 33.95
C ALA A 161 -13.40 -6.90 33.28
N SER A 162 -13.91 -7.00 32.05
CA SER A 162 -13.70 -8.14 31.14
C SER A 162 -13.90 -7.67 29.68
N PRO A 163 -12.92 -7.85 28.78
CA PRO A 163 -11.54 -8.26 29.05
C PRO A 163 -10.73 -7.16 29.79
N VAL A 164 -9.59 -7.52 30.38
CA VAL A 164 -8.66 -6.58 31.03
C VAL A 164 -8.06 -5.58 30.03
N LEU A 165 -7.74 -6.02 28.81
CA LEU A 165 -7.32 -5.16 27.72
C LEU A 165 -8.24 -5.39 26.52
N LYS A 166 -8.96 -4.36 26.09
CA LYS A 166 -9.64 -4.39 24.79
C LYS A 166 -8.57 -4.27 23.70
N GLU A 167 -8.52 -5.26 22.80
CA GLU A 167 -7.68 -5.15 21.61
C GLU A 167 -8.38 -4.21 20.63
N GLN A 168 -7.67 -3.18 20.19
CA GLN A 168 -8.22 -2.25 19.20
C GLN A 168 -8.51 -3.00 17.90
N PHE A 169 -9.69 -2.74 17.32
CA PHE A 169 -10.09 -3.31 16.05
C PHE A 169 -9.08 -2.90 14.98
N LYS A 170 -8.50 -3.89 14.29
CA LYS A 170 -7.60 -3.66 13.17
C LYS A 170 -8.32 -3.99 11.88
N PRO A 171 -8.62 -2.98 11.03
CA PRO A 171 -9.31 -3.23 9.78
C PRO A 171 -8.42 -4.09 8.85
N SER A 172 -9.04 -5.06 8.19
CA SER A 172 -8.42 -5.83 7.11
C SER A 172 -8.99 -5.36 5.78
N TYR A 173 -8.32 -4.37 5.18
CA TYR A 173 -8.75 -3.82 3.90
C TYR A 173 -8.36 -4.71 2.72
N LYS A 174 -9.28 -4.87 1.76
CA LYS A 174 -9.11 -5.59 0.50
C LYS A 174 -8.67 -4.63 -0.60
N VAL A 175 -7.41 -4.72 -0.98
CA VAL A 175 -6.83 -3.96 -2.11
C VAL A 175 -7.26 -4.59 -3.42
N ASN A 176 -7.63 -3.77 -4.42
CA ASN A 176 -7.97 -4.27 -5.75
C ASN A 176 -6.75 -4.32 -6.67
N TYR A 177 -6.67 -5.42 -7.41
CA TYR A 177 -5.86 -5.57 -8.61
C TYR A 177 -6.80 -5.71 -9.81
N ILE A 178 -6.46 -5.06 -10.91
CA ILE A 178 -7.20 -5.16 -12.16
C ILE A 178 -6.47 -6.14 -13.08
N ILE A 179 -7.18 -7.15 -13.58
CA ILE A 179 -6.68 -8.08 -14.59
C ILE A 179 -6.69 -7.35 -15.94
N PRO A 180 -5.54 -7.14 -16.60
CA PRO A 180 -5.50 -6.51 -17.91
C PRO A 180 -6.15 -7.39 -18.98
N GLU A 181 -6.78 -6.79 -19.97
CA GLU A 181 -7.29 -7.53 -21.13
C GLU A 181 -6.15 -8.23 -21.89
N ALA A 182 -6.41 -9.44 -22.37
CA ALA A 182 -5.42 -10.21 -23.11
C ALA A 182 -5.22 -9.63 -24.52
N GLU A 183 -3.97 -9.38 -24.89
CA GLU A 183 -3.59 -8.96 -26.24
C GLU A 183 -3.57 -10.19 -27.17
N ALA A 184 -4.55 -10.29 -28.09
CA ALA A 184 -4.67 -11.44 -28.99
C ALA A 184 -3.45 -11.57 -29.94
N ILE A 185 -2.93 -10.45 -30.43
CA ILE A 185 -1.73 -10.38 -31.28
C ILE A 185 -0.88 -9.22 -30.78
N LYS A 186 0.32 -9.51 -30.29
CA LYS A 186 1.26 -8.49 -29.84
C LYS A 186 1.94 -7.82 -31.02
N ARG A 187 1.55 -6.59 -31.35
CA ARG A 187 2.20 -5.79 -32.42
C ARG A 187 3.22 -4.84 -31.81
N ARG A 188 4.44 -4.87 -32.31
CA ARG A 188 5.54 -4.03 -31.85
C ARG A 188 6.27 -3.46 -33.06
N ASP A 189 6.98 -2.39 -32.83
CA ASP A 189 7.78 -1.72 -33.84
C ASP A 189 9.16 -1.36 -33.29
N GLU A 190 10.15 -1.33 -34.19
CA GLU A 190 11.42 -0.66 -33.98
C GLU A 190 11.52 0.50 -34.97
N ILE A 191 11.56 1.71 -34.45
CA ILE A 191 11.79 2.93 -35.22
C ILE A 191 13.30 3.15 -35.33
N LEU A 192 13.81 3.13 -36.55
CA LEU A 192 15.20 3.38 -36.89
C LEU A 192 15.28 4.64 -37.74
N GLU A 193 16.01 5.65 -37.29
CA GLU A 193 16.38 6.78 -38.13
C GLU A 193 17.71 6.48 -38.83
N ILE A 194 17.70 6.46 -40.17
CA ILE A 194 18.80 6.00 -41.01
C ILE A 194 19.31 7.17 -41.83
N TYR A 195 20.54 7.59 -41.53
CA TYR A 195 21.13 8.80 -42.09
C TYR A 195 22.02 8.49 -43.28
N LEU A 196 21.42 7.99 -44.37
CA LEU A 196 22.18 7.68 -45.58
C LEU A 196 22.72 8.94 -46.24
N LYS A 197 24.02 8.97 -46.46
CA LYS A 197 24.70 9.96 -47.28
C LYS A 197 24.47 9.63 -48.75
N TYR A 198 24.04 10.64 -49.48
CA TYR A 198 23.88 10.57 -50.93
C TYR A 198 24.79 11.59 -51.59
N LYS A 199 25.27 11.27 -52.79
CA LYS A 199 25.80 12.31 -53.69
C LYS A 199 24.69 13.34 -53.96
N VAL A 200 25.06 14.60 -54.17
CA VAL A 200 24.10 15.68 -54.44
C VAL A 200 23.18 15.30 -55.61
N GLY A 201 21.87 15.51 -55.43
CA GLY A 201 20.84 15.16 -56.43
C GLY A 201 20.63 13.66 -56.66
N SER A 202 21.30 12.78 -55.91
CA SER A 202 21.20 11.34 -56.06
C SER A 202 20.28 10.71 -55.01
N ALA A 203 19.65 9.60 -55.41
CA ALA A 203 18.92 8.69 -54.55
C ALA A 203 19.59 7.31 -54.45
N VAL A 204 20.73 7.08 -55.10
CA VAL A 204 21.37 5.76 -55.13
C VAL A 204 21.98 5.45 -53.76
N VAL A 205 21.59 4.31 -53.17
CA VAL A 205 22.22 3.79 -51.95
C VAL A 205 23.60 3.24 -52.30
N LEU A 206 24.63 3.86 -51.75
CA LEU A 206 26.03 3.45 -51.93
C LEU A 206 26.58 3.04 -50.56
N PRO A 207 26.70 1.74 -50.25
CA PRO A 207 27.14 1.27 -48.93
C PRO A 207 28.52 1.82 -48.53
N THR A 208 29.45 1.92 -49.47
CA THR A 208 30.82 2.39 -49.23
C THR A 208 30.98 3.92 -49.25
N PHE A 209 29.89 4.67 -49.41
CA PHE A 209 29.94 6.12 -49.43
C PHE A 209 29.78 6.68 -48.02
N ASP A 210 30.85 7.29 -47.50
CA ASP A 210 30.87 7.85 -46.15
C ASP A 210 30.47 6.78 -45.11
N ASN A 211 29.67 7.12 -44.09
CA ASN A 211 29.23 6.19 -43.04
C ASN A 211 28.01 5.30 -43.40
N ASN A 212 27.68 5.14 -44.69
CA ASN A 212 26.48 4.40 -45.10
C ASN A 212 26.50 2.93 -44.67
N GLU A 213 27.66 2.28 -44.64
CA GLU A 213 27.78 0.90 -44.20
C GLU A 213 27.24 0.72 -42.78
N SER A 214 27.67 1.58 -41.85
CA SER A 214 27.18 1.55 -40.46
C SER A 214 25.67 1.84 -40.36
N GLU A 215 25.14 2.77 -41.15
CA GLU A 215 23.70 3.08 -41.17
C GLU A 215 22.87 1.90 -41.71
N LEU A 216 23.36 1.21 -42.74
CA LEU A 216 22.71 0.03 -43.30
C LEU A 216 22.81 -1.17 -42.35
N ASP A 217 23.93 -1.31 -41.62
CA ASP A 217 24.14 -2.36 -40.63
C ASP A 217 23.17 -2.27 -39.45
N LYS A 218 22.70 -1.06 -39.08
CA LYS A 218 21.62 -0.89 -38.08
C LYS A 218 20.36 -1.65 -38.49
N ILE A 219 19.90 -1.43 -39.73
CA ILE A 219 18.71 -2.10 -40.27
C ILE A 219 18.97 -3.60 -40.42
N ALA A 220 20.13 -3.98 -40.95
CA ALA A 220 20.51 -5.38 -41.15
C ALA A 220 20.49 -6.15 -39.82
N SER A 221 21.00 -5.54 -38.75
CA SER A 221 21.04 -6.13 -37.41
C SER A 221 19.64 -6.30 -36.82
N THR A 222 18.77 -5.29 -36.92
CA THR A 222 17.35 -5.41 -36.51
C THR A 222 16.63 -6.52 -37.28
N LEU A 223 16.76 -6.54 -38.62
CA LEU A 223 16.13 -7.58 -39.45
C LEU A 223 16.65 -8.98 -39.11
N LYS A 224 17.96 -9.10 -38.87
CA LYS A 224 18.57 -10.36 -38.45
C LYS A 224 18.06 -10.81 -37.07
N ASN A 225 18.00 -9.90 -36.09
CA ASN A 225 17.49 -10.22 -34.75
C ASN A 225 16.03 -10.69 -34.78
N ILE A 226 15.19 -10.07 -35.62
CA ILE A 226 13.81 -10.50 -35.82
C ILE A 226 13.75 -11.87 -36.51
N LYS A 227 14.59 -12.10 -37.52
CA LYS A 227 14.61 -13.36 -38.28
C LYS A 227 15.14 -14.55 -37.46
N ASP A 228 16.16 -14.32 -36.65
CA ASP A 228 16.82 -15.35 -35.83
C ASP A 228 16.04 -15.64 -34.54
N ASN A 229 15.07 -14.78 -34.17
CA ASN A 229 14.20 -14.97 -33.02
C ASN A 229 12.88 -15.64 -33.40
N SER A 230 12.70 -16.89 -32.96
CA SER A 230 11.51 -17.70 -33.26
C SER A 230 10.20 -17.17 -32.64
N ASP A 231 10.28 -16.21 -31.72
CA ASP A 231 9.11 -15.54 -31.12
C ASP A 231 8.60 -14.35 -31.93
N LEU A 232 9.42 -13.85 -32.86
CA LEU A 232 9.12 -12.66 -33.63
C LEU A 232 8.70 -13.05 -35.04
N SER A 233 7.87 -12.23 -35.66
CA SER A 233 7.49 -12.37 -37.05
C SER A 233 7.38 -11.01 -37.71
N LEU A 234 8.28 -10.75 -38.65
CA LEU A 234 8.28 -9.52 -39.44
C LEU A 234 6.93 -9.38 -40.15
N THR A 235 6.30 -8.22 -40.00
CA THR A 235 5.01 -7.90 -40.62
C THR A 235 5.21 -7.00 -41.84
N ASN A 236 5.87 -5.85 -41.66
CA ASN A 236 6.22 -4.94 -42.75
C ASN A 236 7.36 -4.00 -42.32
N ILE A 237 7.91 -3.29 -43.30
CA ILE A 237 8.95 -2.28 -43.14
C ILE A 237 8.43 -1.00 -43.79
N HIS A 238 8.17 0.03 -42.97
CA HIS A 238 7.76 1.33 -43.47
C HIS A 238 8.99 2.21 -43.67
N ILE A 239 9.21 2.69 -44.89
CA ILE A 239 10.35 3.57 -45.22
C ILE A 239 9.80 4.93 -45.64
N THR A 240 10.22 5.98 -44.94
CA THR A 240 9.90 7.37 -45.30
C THR A 240 11.16 8.09 -45.75
N GLY A 241 11.17 8.61 -46.98
CA GLY A 241 12.29 9.35 -47.53
C GLY A 241 12.18 10.86 -47.31
N PHE A 242 13.34 11.51 -47.12
CA PHE A 242 13.45 12.95 -46.94
C PHE A 242 14.54 13.58 -47.83
N ALA A 243 14.39 14.86 -48.10
CA ALA A 243 15.34 15.73 -48.78
C ALA A 243 15.74 16.89 -47.87
N SER A 244 16.95 17.41 -48.08
CA SER A 244 17.37 18.67 -47.48
C SER A 244 16.53 19.82 -48.05
N PRO A 245 16.25 20.89 -47.28
CA PRO A 245 15.54 22.08 -47.75
C PRO A 245 16.36 22.97 -48.71
N GLU A 246 16.84 22.39 -49.81
CA GLU A 246 17.65 23.08 -50.82
C GLU A 246 17.09 22.83 -52.22
N GLY A 247 16.93 23.88 -53.02
CA GLY A 247 16.51 23.76 -54.42
C GLY A 247 14.99 23.64 -54.62
N ILE A 248 14.57 23.07 -55.76
CA ILE A 248 13.16 23.15 -56.18
C ILE A 248 12.31 22.13 -55.41
N TYR A 249 11.25 22.60 -54.75
CA TYR A 249 10.30 21.78 -54.01
C TYR A 249 9.85 20.50 -54.73
N LEU A 250 9.39 20.59 -55.99
CA LEU A 250 8.95 19.41 -56.76
C LEU A 250 10.10 18.41 -56.99
N THR A 251 11.32 18.90 -57.19
CA THR A 251 12.51 18.05 -57.32
C THR A 251 12.83 17.37 -56.00
N ASN A 252 12.73 18.07 -54.87
CA ASN A 252 12.92 17.50 -53.53
C ASN A 252 11.85 16.45 -53.19
N MET A 253 10.60 16.68 -53.62
CA MET A 253 9.53 15.70 -53.50
C MET A 253 9.87 14.40 -54.25
N THR A 254 10.21 14.47 -55.53
CA THR A 254 10.61 13.30 -56.32
C THR A 254 11.91 12.65 -55.79
N LEU A 255 12.86 13.45 -55.31
CA LEU A 255 14.12 12.95 -54.75
C LEU A 255 13.88 12.13 -53.48
N SER A 256 13.02 12.63 -52.58
CA SER A 256 12.65 11.92 -51.35
C SER A 256 11.92 10.60 -51.64
N GLU A 257 11.01 10.58 -52.61
CA GLU A 257 10.33 9.36 -53.10
C GLU A 257 11.35 8.34 -53.64
N ASN A 258 12.27 8.78 -54.49
CA ASN A 258 13.29 7.90 -55.07
C ASN A 258 14.24 7.33 -54.01
N ARG A 259 14.55 8.08 -52.94
CA ARG A 259 15.36 7.59 -51.82
C ARG A 259 14.67 6.49 -51.02
N ALA A 260 13.37 6.64 -50.75
CA ALA A 260 12.59 5.59 -50.10
C ALA A 260 12.57 4.31 -50.95
N LYS A 261 12.30 4.45 -52.26
CA LYS A 261 12.28 3.34 -53.22
C LYS A 261 13.64 2.65 -53.35
N SER A 262 14.74 3.40 -53.40
CA SER A 262 16.08 2.84 -53.56
C SER A 262 16.54 2.08 -52.33
N LEU A 263 16.23 2.58 -51.13
CA LEU A 263 16.50 1.87 -49.88
C LEU A 263 15.68 0.58 -49.78
N ALA A 264 14.39 0.62 -50.13
CA ALA A 264 13.56 -0.57 -50.19
C ALA A 264 14.13 -1.62 -51.15
N ALA A 265 14.52 -1.22 -52.37
CA ALA A 265 15.13 -2.11 -53.34
C ALA A 265 16.46 -2.70 -52.86
N TYR A 266 17.28 -1.89 -52.18
CA TYR A 266 18.53 -2.35 -51.56
C TYR A 266 18.25 -3.43 -50.50
N LEU A 267 17.35 -3.16 -49.54
CA LEU A 267 17.01 -4.10 -48.48
C LEU A 267 16.35 -5.37 -49.01
N GLN A 268 15.46 -5.23 -50.00
CA GLN A 268 14.81 -6.35 -50.67
C GLN A 268 15.86 -7.32 -51.24
N LYS A 269 16.85 -6.79 -51.96
CA LYS A 269 17.90 -7.59 -52.59
C LYS A 269 18.87 -8.19 -51.58
N THR A 270 19.37 -7.39 -50.63
CA THR A 270 20.43 -7.79 -49.71
C THR A 270 19.95 -8.76 -48.64
N HIS A 271 18.67 -8.67 -48.22
CA HIS A 271 18.09 -9.53 -47.18
C HIS A 271 17.06 -10.55 -47.71
N ASN A 272 16.88 -10.62 -49.03
CA ASN A 272 15.92 -11.52 -49.69
C ASN A 272 14.50 -11.39 -49.13
N LEU A 273 14.03 -10.14 -48.99
CA LEU A 273 12.71 -9.80 -48.47
C LEU A 273 11.68 -9.76 -49.60
N GLU A 274 10.43 -10.06 -49.28
CA GLU A 274 9.33 -9.97 -50.24
C GLU A 274 8.96 -8.50 -50.52
N LYS A 275 8.63 -8.17 -51.77
CA LYS A 275 8.24 -6.81 -52.17
C LYS A 275 7.02 -6.31 -51.37
N GLY A 276 6.10 -7.21 -51.02
CA GLY A 276 4.89 -6.89 -50.25
C GLY A 276 5.13 -6.46 -48.81
N LEU A 277 6.34 -6.63 -48.28
CA LEU A 277 6.70 -6.19 -46.93
C LEU A 277 6.96 -4.69 -46.84
N PHE A 278 7.23 -4.00 -47.95
CA PHE A 278 7.62 -2.60 -47.92
C PHE A 278 6.41 -1.68 -48.09
N VAL A 279 6.23 -0.79 -47.13
CA VAL A 279 5.33 0.37 -47.22
C VAL A 279 6.21 1.59 -47.43
N LEU A 280 5.95 2.40 -48.45
CA LEU A 280 6.79 3.55 -48.81
C LEU A 280 6.01 4.85 -48.64
N ASP A 281 6.66 5.83 -48.04
CA ASP A 281 6.18 7.21 -47.87
C ASP A 281 7.34 8.18 -48.16
N TRP A 282 7.02 9.45 -48.36
CA TRP A 282 8.02 10.49 -48.63
C TRP A 282 7.44 11.88 -48.32
N LYS A 283 8.28 12.77 -47.78
CA LYS A 283 7.83 14.08 -47.28
C LYS A 283 8.41 15.28 -48.03
N GLY A 284 9.30 15.07 -49.00
CA GLY A 284 10.07 16.15 -49.59
C GLY A 284 11.08 16.70 -48.57
N GLU A 285 11.06 18.00 -48.35
CA GLU A 285 12.01 18.72 -47.49
C GLU A 285 11.77 18.46 -45.99
N ASP A 286 12.81 18.07 -45.25
CA ASP A 286 12.74 17.76 -43.81
C ASP A 286 12.78 19.02 -42.93
N TRP A 287 11.72 19.82 -42.99
CA TRP A 287 11.59 21.03 -42.18
C TRP A 287 11.51 20.73 -40.67
N ASP A 288 10.85 19.63 -40.29
CA ASP A 288 10.76 19.19 -38.89
C ASP A 288 12.14 18.75 -38.37
N GLY A 289 12.89 18.00 -39.18
CA GLY A 289 14.27 17.63 -38.88
C GLY A 289 15.18 18.86 -38.75
N LEU A 290 15.01 19.87 -39.60
CA LEU A 290 15.76 21.13 -39.49
C LEU A 290 15.46 21.85 -38.17
N ALA A 291 14.18 21.99 -37.82
CA ALA A 291 13.77 22.62 -36.56
C ALA A 291 14.38 21.90 -35.34
N LYS A 292 14.35 20.57 -35.33
CA LYS A 292 14.97 19.75 -34.27
C LYS A 292 16.50 19.89 -34.24
N ALA A 293 17.15 19.94 -35.40
CA ALA A 293 18.61 20.13 -35.47
C ALA A 293 19.05 21.50 -34.92
N LEU A 294 18.23 22.54 -35.13
CA LEU A 294 18.47 23.89 -34.62
C LEU A 294 18.44 23.98 -33.09
N GLU A 295 17.71 23.10 -32.39
CA GLU A 295 17.65 23.11 -30.92
C GLU A 295 19.05 23.05 -30.29
N ASN A 296 19.95 22.26 -30.87
CA ASN A 296 21.31 22.03 -30.37
C ASN A 296 22.40 22.73 -31.20
N TYR A 297 22.02 23.59 -32.14
CA TYR A 297 22.96 24.32 -33.00
C TYR A 297 22.99 25.80 -32.63
N GLU A 298 24.20 26.36 -32.58
CA GLU A 298 24.43 27.76 -32.26
C GLU A 298 24.67 28.56 -33.54
N ILE A 299 23.74 29.47 -33.84
CA ILE A 299 23.82 30.39 -34.98
C ILE A 299 23.08 31.69 -34.65
N GLU A 300 23.57 32.80 -35.21
CA GLU A 300 22.89 34.09 -35.14
C GLU A 300 21.49 34.02 -35.77
N ASP A 301 20.53 34.79 -35.27
CA ASP A 301 19.15 34.82 -35.77
C ASP A 301 18.41 33.46 -35.79
N LYS A 302 18.85 32.48 -34.99
CA LYS A 302 18.21 31.15 -34.87
C LYS A 302 16.69 31.24 -34.67
N ASP A 303 16.24 32.11 -33.77
CA ASP A 303 14.81 32.26 -33.45
C ASP A 303 14.00 32.70 -34.67
N LYS A 304 14.57 33.54 -35.55
CA LYS A 304 13.94 33.96 -36.81
C LYS A 304 13.85 32.81 -37.81
N VAL A 305 14.85 31.93 -37.86
CA VAL A 305 14.80 30.72 -38.69
C VAL A 305 13.68 29.79 -38.21
N LEU A 306 13.57 29.58 -36.90
CA LEU A 306 12.50 28.78 -36.30
C LEU A 306 11.10 29.38 -36.55
N GLU A 307 10.97 30.71 -36.46
CA GLU A 307 9.74 31.43 -36.79
C GLU A 307 9.36 31.25 -38.26
N ILE A 308 10.30 31.35 -39.20
CA ILE A 308 10.04 31.09 -40.63
C ILE A 308 9.55 29.66 -40.85
N ILE A 309 10.19 28.66 -40.21
CA ILE A 309 9.77 27.26 -40.33
C ILE A 309 8.35 27.05 -39.80
N LYS A 310 7.98 27.74 -38.72
CA LYS A 310 6.68 27.59 -38.07
C LYS A 310 5.56 28.32 -38.83
N ASP A 311 5.79 29.56 -39.24
CA ASP A 311 4.73 30.48 -39.63
C ASP A 311 4.63 30.72 -41.15
N THR A 312 5.54 30.13 -41.95
CA THR A 312 5.49 30.19 -43.41
C THR A 312 5.05 28.84 -43.97
N GLU A 313 4.09 28.81 -44.89
CA GLU A 313 3.77 27.58 -45.62
C GLU A 313 4.95 27.15 -46.50
N ILE A 314 5.14 25.86 -46.72
CA ILE A 314 6.29 25.35 -47.50
C ILE A 314 6.31 25.95 -48.91
N LEU A 315 5.13 26.05 -49.54
CA LEU A 315 4.96 26.61 -50.88
C LEU A 315 5.13 28.13 -50.95
N ASP A 316 5.11 28.83 -49.80
CA ASP A 316 5.28 30.28 -49.72
C ASP A 316 6.76 30.72 -49.66
N GLY A 317 7.68 29.74 -49.75
CA GLY A 317 9.11 29.99 -49.95
C GLY A 317 9.90 30.19 -48.65
N ARG A 318 9.84 29.20 -47.74
CA ARG A 318 10.70 29.14 -46.53
C ARG A 318 12.18 29.34 -46.85
N GLU A 319 12.70 28.62 -47.85
CA GLU A 319 14.10 28.71 -48.30
C GLU A 319 14.49 30.15 -48.66
N ARG A 320 13.67 30.83 -49.48
CA ARG A 320 13.90 32.22 -49.89
C ARG A 320 13.96 33.17 -48.70
N LYS A 321 13.01 33.05 -47.76
CA LYS A 321 13.00 33.89 -46.55
C LYS A 321 14.26 33.66 -45.69
N ILE A 322 14.76 32.43 -45.60
CA ILE A 322 16.01 32.12 -44.89
C ILE A 322 17.23 32.69 -45.64
N MET A 323 17.26 32.66 -46.98
CA MET A 323 18.32 33.26 -47.79
C MET A 323 18.39 34.79 -47.65
N GLU A 324 17.26 35.46 -47.39
CA GLU A 324 17.20 36.91 -47.17
C GLU A 324 17.80 37.32 -45.81
N LEU A 325 17.91 36.40 -44.84
CA LEU A 325 18.54 36.67 -43.56
C LEU A 325 20.05 36.85 -43.70
N GLN A 326 20.55 37.95 -43.13
CA GLN A 326 21.99 38.27 -43.07
C GLN A 326 22.72 38.13 -44.41
N SER A 327 22.05 38.52 -45.51
CA SER A 327 22.57 38.41 -46.88
C SER A 327 23.01 36.98 -47.25
N GLY A 328 22.28 35.97 -46.78
CA GLY A 328 22.48 34.56 -47.11
C GLY A 328 23.51 33.83 -46.24
N LYS A 329 24.15 34.50 -45.28
CA LYS A 329 25.13 33.85 -44.38
C LYS A 329 24.50 32.72 -43.56
N ILE A 330 23.28 32.94 -43.07
CA ILE A 330 22.53 31.92 -42.30
C ILE A 330 22.27 30.70 -43.18
N TYR A 331 21.72 30.92 -44.37
CA TYR A 331 21.44 29.83 -45.31
C TYR A 331 22.69 29.01 -45.64
N GLN A 332 23.84 29.67 -45.88
CA GLN A 332 25.10 28.96 -46.18
C GLN A 332 25.59 28.11 -45.01
N ALA A 333 25.45 28.60 -43.77
CA ALA A 333 25.78 27.81 -42.58
C ALA A 333 24.87 26.60 -42.44
N LEU A 334 23.54 26.76 -42.62
CA LEU A 334 22.59 25.65 -42.59
C LEU A 334 22.89 24.63 -43.70
N LEU A 335 23.19 25.10 -44.91
CA LEU A 335 23.53 24.28 -46.07
C LEU A 335 24.76 23.40 -45.82
N HIS A 336 25.78 23.94 -45.15
CA HIS A 336 27.02 23.21 -44.85
C HIS A 336 26.87 22.29 -43.63
N ASP A 337 26.28 22.80 -42.54
CA ASP A 337 26.32 22.13 -41.23
C ASP A 337 25.09 21.26 -40.96
N LEU A 338 23.89 21.73 -41.33
CA LEU A 338 22.62 21.11 -40.91
C LEU A 338 21.86 20.40 -42.02
N PHE A 339 22.00 20.79 -43.29
CA PHE A 339 21.28 20.14 -44.39
C PHE A 339 21.80 18.75 -44.75
N PRO A 340 23.11 18.44 -44.70
CA PRO A 340 23.60 17.11 -45.03
C PRO A 340 22.96 15.96 -44.21
N PRO A 341 22.74 16.06 -42.88
CA PRO A 341 22.03 15.02 -42.13
C PRO A 341 20.51 14.96 -42.40
N LEU A 342 19.89 15.99 -42.97
CA LEU A 342 18.46 15.97 -43.34
C LEU A 342 18.16 15.13 -44.59
N ARG A 343 19.20 14.70 -45.30
CA ARG A 343 19.11 13.77 -46.44
C ARG A 343 18.89 12.32 -45.96
N ARG A 344 17.94 12.09 -45.05
CA ARG A 344 17.76 10.83 -44.33
C ARG A 344 16.58 10.00 -44.84
N ASN A 345 16.51 8.75 -44.36
CA ASN A 345 15.29 7.97 -44.37
C ASN A 345 14.94 7.57 -42.94
N THR A 346 13.66 7.48 -42.62
CA THR A 346 13.21 6.76 -41.43
C THR A 346 12.70 5.40 -41.84
N CYS A 347 12.98 4.39 -41.01
CA CYS A 347 12.61 3.01 -41.24
C CYS A 347 11.90 2.49 -39.98
N VAL A 348 10.64 2.09 -40.10
CA VAL A 348 9.88 1.47 -39.00
C VAL A 348 9.69 0.00 -39.33
N VAL A 349 10.34 -0.85 -38.55
CA VAL A 349 10.26 -2.31 -38.71
C VAL A 349 9.15 -2.82 -37.80
N ASN A 350 8.02 -3.20 -38.39
CA ASN A 350 6.86 -3.70 -37.67
C ASN A 350 6.91 -5.24 -37.60
N PHE A 351 6.70 -5.80 -36.42
CA PHE A 351 6.68 -7.23 -36.20
C PHE A 351 5.60 -7.63 -35.18
N THR A 352 5.23 -8.91 -35.20
CA THR A 352 4.40 -9.51 -34.17
C THR A 352 5.24 -10.35 -33.21
N VAL A 353 4.79 -10.44 -31.97
CA VAL A 353 5.41 -11.24 -30.92
C VAL A 353 4.44 -12.37 -30.55
N LYS A 354 4.92 -13.61 -30.53
CA LYS A 354 4.15 -14.76 -30.04
C LYS A 354 3.81 -14.60 -28.56
N GLN A 355 2.70 -15.21 -28.15
CA GLN A 355 2.38 -15.31 -26.72
C GLN A 355 3.42 -16.17 -26.01
N PHE A 356 3.83 -15.71 -24.82
CA PHE A 356 4.82 -16.39 -24.00
C PHE A 356 4.15 -17.28 -22.96
N THR A 357 4.79 -18.41 -22.65
CA THR A 357 4.48 -19.16 -21.43
C THR A 357 4.93 -18.35 -20.21
N ILE A 358 4.46 -18.71 -19.01
CA ILE A 358 4.82 -18.00 -17.77
C ILE A 358 6.34 -18.04 -17.54
N GLU A 359 6.99 -19.17 -17.79
CA GLU A 359 8.44 -19.37 -17.63
C GLU A 359 9.22 -18.45 -18.55
N LYS A 360 8.81 -18.39 -19.82
CA LYS A 360 9.44 -17.51 -20.80
C LYS A 360 9.17 -16.04 -20.50
N ALA A 361 7.96 -15.70 -20.05
CA ALA A 361 7.61 -14.35 -19.65
C ALA A 361 8.44 -13.88 -18.43
N LYS A 362 8.76 -14.77 -17.48
CA LYS A 362 9.66 -14.49 -16.34
C LYS A 362 11.09 -14.16 -16.77
N GLU A 363 11.56 -14.71 -17.88
CA GLU A 363 12.84 -14.34 -18.48
C GLU A 363 12.74 -13.01 -19.22
N GLN A 364 11.75 -12.89 -20.11
CA GLN A 364 11.56 -11.71 -20.97
C GLN A 364 11.30 -10.44 -20.19
N ILE A 365 10.67 -10.50 -19.03
CA ILE A 365 10.40 -9.29 -18.23
C ILE A 365 11.68 -8.62 -17.73
N LYS A 366 12.77 -9.38 -17.58
CA LYS A 366 14.08 -8.87 -17.15
C LYS A 366 14.94 -8.39 -18.31
N THR A 367 14.81 -9.03 -19.48
CA THR A 367 15.69 -8.80 -20.62
C THR A 367 15.08 -7.86 -21.66
N ASN A 368 13.80 -8.02 -21.97
CA ASN A 368 13.08 -7.17 -22.93
C ASN A 368 11.58 -7.03 -22.58
N PRO A 369 11.25 -6.31 -21.50
CA PRO A 369 9.87 -6.19 -21.03
C PRO A 369 8.89 -5.62 -22.07
N LYS A 370 9.37 -4.85 -23.05
CA LYS A 370 8.54 -4.28 -24.13
C LYS A 370 7.92 -5.35 -25.04
N LEU A 371 8.45 -6.58 -25.07
CA LEU A 371 7.89 -7.70 -25.82
C LEU A 371 6.70 -8.38 -25.13
N LEU A 372 6.50 -8.11 -23.84
CA LEU A 372 5.37 -8.62 -23.09
C LEU A 372 4.14 -7.73 -23.31
N SER A 373 2.97 -8.35 -23.24
CA SER A 373 1.73 -7.64 -22.99
C SER A 373 1.58 -7.36 -21.49
N LEU A 374 0.77 -6.37 -21.15
CA LEU A 374 0.46 -6.08 -19.75
C LEU A 374 -0.21 -7.29 -19.05
N ASN A 375 -1.04 -8.06 -19.78
CA ASN A 375 -1.65 -9.28 -19.25
C ASN A 375 -0.60 -10.35 -18.93
N GLU A 376 0.39 -10.59 -19.80
CA GLU A 376 1.46 -11.55 -19.51
C GLU A 376 2.29 -11.12 -18.28
N MET A 377 2.58 -9.82 -18.14
CA MET A 377 3.24 -9.30 -16.93
C MET A 377 2.38 -9.53 -15.67
N TYR A 378 1.07 -9.35 -15.78
CA TYR A 378 0.14 -9.66 -14.69
C TYR A 378 0.18 -11.16 -14.34
N GLN A 379 0.13 -12.05 -15.33
CA GLN A 379 0.22 -13.50 -15.10
C GLN A 379 1.54 -13.90 -14.43
N VAL A 380 2.66 -13.27 -14.83
CA VAL A 380 3.95 -13.44 -14.15
C VAL A 380 3.85 -13.01 -12.69
N ALA A 381 3.28 -11.84 -12.41
CA ALA A 381 3.12 -11.34 -11.04
C ALA A 381 2.24 -12.28 -10.20
N SER A 382 1.12 -12.73 -10.76
CA SER A 382 0.18 -13.65 -10.12
C SER A 382 0.74 -15.06 -9.91
N SER A 383 1.80 -15.44 -10.63
CA SER A 383 2.50 -16.71 -10.40
C SER A 383 3.44 -16.70 -9.18
N TYR A 384 3.67 -15.53 -8.58
CA TYR A 384 4.43 -15.37 -7.36
C TYR A 384 3.50 -15.22 -6.16
N GLU A 385 3.95 -15.65 -4.97
CA GLU A 385 3.19 -15.44 -3.74
C GLU A 385 3.03 -13.95 -3.42
N ASN A 386 1.90 -13.60 -2.80
CA ASN A 386 1.60 -12.24 -2.38
C ASN A 386 2.68 -11.73 -1.40
N GLY A 387 3.07 -10.46 -1.56
CA GLY A 387 4.10 -9.82 -0.74
C GLY A 387 5.56 -10.14 -1.11
N THR A 388 5.82 -11.05 -2.05
CA THR A 388 7.19 -11.34 -2.49
C THR A 388 7.81 -10.19 -3.28
N SER A 389 9.14 -10.01 -3.16
CA SER A 389 9.86 -8.98 -3.92
C SER A 389 9.70 -9.16 -5.43
N ALA A 390 9.66 -10.41 -5.91
CA ALA A 390 9.50 -10.72 -7.34
C ALA A 390 8.14 -10.25 -7.89
N ARG A 391 7.06 -10.44 -7.13
CA ARG A 391 5.72 -9.91 -7.49
C ARG A 391 5.75 -8.39 -7.57
N ASN A 392 6.32 -7.74 -6.56
CA ASN A 392 6.39 -6.29 -6.47
C ASN A 392 7.21 -5.68 -7.62
N GLU A 393 8.36 -6.27 -7.93
CA GLU A 393 9.23 -5.88 -9.03
C GLU A 393 8.52 -6.04 -10.39
N THR A 394 7.78 -7.14 -10.58
CA THR A 394 7.02 -7.39 -11.80
C THR A 394 6.00 -6.28 -12.07
N PHE A 395 5.21 -5.88 -11.06
CA PHE A 395 4.26 -4.77 -11.22
C PHE A 395 4.95 -3.42 -11.41
N ALA A 396 6.11 -3.20 -10.80
CA ALA A 396 6.90 -1.99 -11.04
C ALA A 396 7.42 -1.91 -12.48
N ILE A 397 7.95 -3.01 -13.03
CA ILE A 397 8.36 -3.10 -14.44
C ILE A 397 7.16 -2.88 -15.37
N ALA A 398 5.99 -3.44 -15.04
CA ALA A 398 4.78 -3.22 -15.81
C ALA A 398 4.37 -1.74 -15.87
N ALA A 399 4.38 -1.04 -14.72
CA ALA A 399 4.11 0.39 -14.69
C ALA A 399 5.20 1.23 -15.38
N GLN A 400 6.45 0.78 -15.42
CA GLN A 400 7.51 1.46 -16.18
C GLN A 400 7.36 1.25 -17.70
N THR A 401 6.94 0.05 -18.11
CA THR A 401 6.75 -0.32 -19.51
C THR A 401 5.49 0.32 -20.09
N PHE A 402 4.46 0.50 -19.27
CA PHE A 402 3.17 1.09 -19.63
C PHE A 402 2.82 2.28 -18.70
N PRO A 403 3.60 3.39 -18.76
CA PRO A 403 3.53 4.47 -17.77
C PRO A 403 2.21 5.23 -17.73
N ASP A 404 1.46 5.24 -18.83
CA ASP A 404 0.17 5.93 -18.97
C ASP A 404 -1.02 4.95 -18.96
N ASN A 405 -0.76 3.65 -18.79
CA ASN A 405 -1.84 2.66 -18.75
C ASN A 405 -2.47 2.62 -17.34
N PRO A 406 -3.79 2.87 -17.21
CA PRO A 406 -4.42 2.96 -15.91
C PRO A 406 -4.39 1.64 -15.12
N VAL A 407 -4.48 0.49 -15.79
CA VAL A 407 -4.42 -0.82 -15.14
C VAL A 407 -3.04 -1.07 -14.55
N ALA A 408 -1.98 -0.72 -15.28
CA ALA A 408 -0.60 -0.84 -14.79
C ALA A 408 -0.35 0.07 -13.58
N ILE A 409 -0.84 1.32 -13.64
CA ILE A 409 -0.77 2.29 -12.53
C ILE A 409 -1.52 1.78 -11.30
N THR A 410 -2.77 1.30 -11.45
CA THR A 410 -3.59 0.78 -10.34
C THR A 410 -2.93 -0.40 -9.65
N ASN A 411 -2.41 -1.36 -10.43
CA ASN A 411 -1.75 -2.55 -9.87
C ASN A 411 -0.43 -2.22 -9.17
N ALA A 412 0.34 -1.25 -9.69
CA ALA A 412 1.54 -0.78 -9.00
C ALA A 412 1.19 -0.01 -7.71
N ALA A 413 0.11 0.78 -7.71
CA ALA A 413 -0.36 1.47 -6.51
C ALA A 413 -0.87 0.51 -5.44
N ALA A 414 -1.51 -0.59 -5.82
CA ALA A 414 -1.91 -1.67 -4.89
C ALA A 414 -0.70 -2.22 -4.11
N ILE A 415 0.43 -2.45 -4.79
CA ILE A 415 1.67 -2.90 -4.14
C ILE A 415 2.23 -1.83 -3.19
N LEU A 416 2.16 -0.55 -3.57
CA LEU A 416 2.61 0.54 -2.69
C LEU A 416 1.76 0.64 -1.42
N ILE A 417 0.45 0.42 -1.51
CA ILE A 417 -0.48 0.34 -0.37
C ILE A 417 -0.11 -0.84 0.54
N GLU A 418 0.11 -2.02 -0.02
CA GLU A 418 0.52 -3.22 0.74
C GLU A 418 1.86 -3.01 1.48
N LYS A 419 2.77 -2.21 0.90
CA LYS A 419 4.05 -1.84 1.50
C LYS A 419 3.99 -0.61 2.42
N ASN A 420 2.80 -0.05 2.67
CA ASN A 420 2.60 1.16 3.45
C ASN A 420 3.34 2.40 2.89
N GLN A 421 3.59 2.44 1.59
CA GLN A 421 4.22 3.55 0.87
C GLN A 421 3.15 4.51 0.31
N ILE A 422 2.39 5.11 1.23
CA ILE A 422 1.09 5.71 0.92
C ILE A 422 1.18 6.94 0.01
N ASP A 423 2.09 7.86 0.29
CA ASP A 423 2.20 9.10 -0.47
C ASP A 423 2.49 8.85 -1.95
N GLU A 424 3.29 7.83 -2.25
CA GLU A 424 3.59 7.43 -3.63
C GLU A 424 2.38 6.78 -4.32
N ALA A 425 1.64 5.93 -3.59
CA ALA A 425 0.43 5.30 -4.10
C ALA A 425 -0.61 6.35 -4.51
N VAL A 426 -0.86 7.34 -3.64
CA VAL A 426 -1.81 8.43 -3.90
C VAL A 426 -1.37 9.24 -5.12
N ARG A 427 -0.10 9.68 -5.18
CA ARG A 427 0.42 10.46 -6.32
C ARG A 427 0.26 9.74 -7.66
N LYS A 428 0.46 8.42 -7.70
CA LYS A 428 0.28 7.62 -8.93
C LYS A 428 -1.20 7.56 -9.33
N MET A 429 -2.09 7.33 -8.38
CA MET A 429 -3.53 7.17 -8.63
C MET A 429 -4.27 8.48 -8.97
N GLU A 430 -3.77 9.64 -8.55
CA GLU A 430 -4.38 10.95 -8.87
C GLU A 430 -4.60 11.17 -10.37
N LYS A 431 -3.70 10.66 -11.22
CA LYS A 431 -3.80 10.77 -12.68
C LYS A 431 -4.97 9.98 -13.27
N ILE A 432 -5.48 8.98 -12.55
CA ILE A 432 -6.47 8.01 -13.04
C ILE A 432 -7.67 7.86 -12.11
N LYS A 433 -7.94 8.87 -11.30
CA LYS A 433 -8.92 8.88 -10.19
C LYS A 433 -10.38 8.65 -10.56
N ASN A 434 -10.74 8.27 -11.78
CA ASN A 434 -12.13 8.10 -12.23
C ASN A 434 -12.51 6.62 -12.43
N GLN A 435 -11.82 5.69 -11.76
CA GLN A 435 -12.08 4.26 -11.83
C GLN A 435 -12.47 3.71 -10.45
N LEU A 436 -13.35 2.72 -10.44
CA LEU A 436 -13.97 2.21 -9.22
C LEU A 436 -12.96 1.48 -8.31
N GLU A 437 -12.03 0.71 -8.87
CA GLU A 437 -10.92 0.09 -8.13
C GLU A 437 -9.92 1.11 -7.60
N VAL A 438 -9.71 2.20 -8.36
CA VAL A 438 -8.82 3.30 -7.94
C VAL A 438 -9.41 4.03 -6.75
N TRP A 439 -10.72 4.29 -6.74
CA TRP A 439 -11.40 4.86 -5.57
C TRP A 439 -11.25 3.96 -4.34
N ASN A 440 -11.46 2.65 -4.48
CA ASN A 440 -11.25 1.74 -3.35
C ASN A 440 -9.81 1.80 -2.83
N ASN A 441 -8.82 1.68 -3.72
CA ASN A 441 -7.40 1.73 -3.33
C ASN A 441 -7.01 3.09 -2.71
N LEU A 442 -7.53 4.20 -3.22
CA LEU A 442 -7.36 5.53 -2.61
C LEU A 442 -7.98 5.58 -1.20
N GLY A 443 -9.17 5.00 -1.01
CA GLY A 443 -9.80 4.89 0.30
C GLY A 443 -8.91 4.16 1.32
N ILE A 444 -8.28 3.05 0.91
CA ILE A 444 -7.35 2.29 1.76
C ILE A 444 -6.13 3.12 2.13
N ALA A 445 -5.51 3.76 1.14
CA ALA A 445 -4.35 4.64 1.33
C ALA A 445 -4.67 5.77 2.34
N LEU A 446 -5.80 6.44 2.15
CA LEU A 446 -6.25 7.52 3.03
C LEU A 446 -6.55 7.01 4.46
N ALA A 447 -7.20 5.85 4.58
CA ALA A 447 -7.47 5.24 5.88
C ALA A 447 -6.18 4.87 6.63
N GLN A 448 -5.18 4.30 5.93
CA GLN A 448 -3.86 4.00 6.51
C GLN A 448 -3.09 5.26 6.93
N SER A 449 -3.40 6.41 6.32
CA SER A 449 -2.85 7.73 6.70
C SER A 449 -3.65 8.44 7.81
N GLY A 450 -4.69 7.80 8.36
CA GLY A 450 -5.57 8.41 9.38
C GLY A 450 -6.59 9.41 8.84
N LYS A 451 -6.72 9.56 7.51
CA LYS A 451 -7.67 10.47 6.86
C LYS A 451 -9.02 9.76 6.66
N TYR A 452 -9.69 9.45 7.75
CA TYR A 452 -10.85 8.57 7.75
C TYR A 452 -12.07 9.12 7.00
N ASP A 453 -12.32 10.43 7.07
CA ASP A 453 -13.45 11.06 6.36
C ASP A 453 -13.30 10.96 4.85
N GLU A 454 -12.12 11.29 4.33
CA GLU A 454 -11.80 11.16 2.90
C GLU A 454 -11.84 9.70 2.46
N ALA A 455 -11.30 8.78 3.28
CA ALA A 455 -11.36 7.35 3.00
C ALA A 455 -12.81 6.85 2.88
N LYS A 456 -13.67 7.27 3.79
CA LYS A 456 -15.10 6.94 3.79
C LYS A 456 -15.79 7.42 2.53
N GLU A 457 -15.49 8.63 2.07
CA GLU A 457 -16.03 9.18 0.83
C GLU A 457 -15.67 8.29 -0.38
N TYR A 458 -14.39 7.92 -0.52
CA TYR A 458 -13.93 7.10 -1.63
C TYR A 458 -14.49 5.67 -1.60
N PHE A 459 -14.53 5.03 -0.42
CA PHE A 459 -15.17 3.72 -0.29
C PHE A 459 -16.66 3.77 -0.64
N THR A 460 -17.37 4.83 -0.21
CA THR A 460 -18.79 5.01 -0.52
C THR A 460 -19.00 5.16 -2.03
N LYS A 461 -18.24 6.02 -2.70
CA LYS A 461 -18.31 6.21 -4.17
C LYS A 461 -18.12 4.90 -4.92
N ALA A 462 -17.13 4.09 -4.54
CA ALA A 462 -16.87 2.79 -5.18
C ALA A 462 -17.97 1.76 -4.87
N ALA A 463 -18.45 1.70 -3.63
CA ALA A 463 -19.51 0.79 -3.21
C ALA A 463 -20.85 1.10 -3.90
N GLU A 464 -21.20 2.38 -4.07
CA GLU A 464 -22.40 2.82 -4.79
C GLU A 464 -22.38 2.44 -6.28
N LYS A 465 -21.18 2.32 -6.87
CA LYS A 465 -20.99 1.79 -8.23
C LYS A 465 -20.95 0.26 -8.29
N GLY A 466 -21.13 -0.42 -7.15
CA GLY A 466 -21.28 -1.88 -7.07
C GLY A 466 -20.00 -2.65 -6.76
N LEU A 467 -18.89 -1.98 -6.40
CA LEU A 467 -17.66 -2.68 -6.02
C LEU A 467 -17.79 -3.29 -4.60
N SER A 468 -17.81 -4.62 -4.52
CA SER A 468 -18.00 -5.37 -3.26
C SER A 468 -16.90 -5.13 -2.24
N GLU A 469 -15.65 -5.07 -2.69
CA GLU A 469 -14.46 -4.86 -1.88
C GLU A 469 -14.51 -3.49 -1.18
N ALA A 470 -15.04 -2.49 -1.86
CA ALA A 470 -15.24 -1.16 -1.29
C ALA A 470 -16.31 -1.15 -0.20
N ARG A 471 -17.40 -1.92 -0.38
CA ARG A 471 -18.41 -2.10 0.68
C ARG A 471 -17.81 -2.78 1.91
N ASP A 472 -17.05 -3.86 1.71
CA ASP A 472 -16.36 -4.55 2.80
C ASP A 472 -15.37 -3.62 3.51
N ASN A 473 -14.61 -2.82 2.76
CA ASN A 473 -13.65 -1.88 3.32
C ASN A 473 -14.32 -0.74 4.09
N LEU A 474 -15.46 -0.25 3.60
CA LEU A 474 -16.30 0.71 4.32
C LEU A 474 -16.77 0.14 5.67
N ASP A 475 -17.21 -1.12 5.70
CA ASP A 475 -17.62 -1.78 6.94
C ASP A 475 -16.44 -1.97 7.91
N GLN A 476 -15.25 -2.30 7.41
CA GLN A 476 -14.03 -2.35 8.22
C GLN A 476 -13.68 -0.99 8.81
N LEU A 477 -13.77 0.09 8.01
CA LEU A 477 -13.51 1.44 8.48
C LEU A 477 -14.52 1.87 9.54
N ASN A 478 -15.81 1.59 9.35
CA ASN A 478 -16.83 1.94 10.33
C ASN A 478 -16.60 1.23 11.68
N LYS A 479 -16.22 -0.05 11.68
CA LYS A 479 -15.87 -0.78 12.91
C LYS A 479 -14.65 -0.20 13.63
N LEU A 480 -13.64 0.27 12.88
CA LEU A 480 -12.50 0.98 13.48
C LEU A 480 -12.96 2.28 14.13
N LEU A 481 -13.83 3.05 13.47
CA LEU A 481 -14.33 4.32 13.99
C LEU A 481 -15.25 4.17 15.21
N GLU A 482 -15.96 3.05 15.35
CA GLU A 482 -16.75 2.73 16.56
C GLU A 482 -15.87 2.36 17.76
N ASP A 483 -14.63 1.91 17.51
CA ASP A 483 -13.69 1.47 18.54
C ASP A 483 -12.68 2.57 18.95
N LEU A 484 -12.59 3.66 18.17
CA LEU A 484 -11.84 4.88 18.47
C LEU A 484 -12.65 5.83 19.37
#